data_AF-A0A519V0K7-F1
#
_entry.id   AF-A0A519V0K7-F1
#
_cell.length_a   1.000
_cell.length_b   1.000
_cell.length_c   1.000
_cell.angle_alpha   90.00
_cell.angle_beta   90.00
_cell.angle_gamma   90.00
#
_symmetry.space_group_name_H-M   'P 1'
#
loop_
_entity.id
_entity.type
_entity.pdbx_description
1 polymer ?
#
loop_
_entity_poly.entity_id
_entity_poly.type
_entity_poly.pdbx_seq_one_letter_code
_entity_poly.pdbx_strand_id
1 'polypeptide(L)'
;MHKYDNKVNVNCCSHDHQDEHNHNHDEEHDHDHGDASAFKTYLPAICSLAFLLLGIAFDYFKLSFFENPVRVIWYLLAYVPVAYPVLKEAFSTIAKGEIFTEFLLMGLATVGALALGEYPEAVAVMLFYTVGELFQGAAVSGAKKNIKALLDVRPETATVFREGKYTVVKPANIAIGEIIQLKAGEKSSLDGVLLTDSASFNTAALTGESTPRKIKKGEQVLAGMLNLDKVVDVEVSKKFADSALSRILEMVQSATSRKAKTELFIRKFAKIYTPIVFFLAVALIILPCFFVADYQFKTWLYRSLVFLVISCPCALVISIPLGYFGGIGAGSANGILFKGSSFLDIITQIKTVVMDKTGTLTHGVFNVKTIKTALQEDEFFKYLASAES
;
A
#
# COMPACT_ATOMS: atom_id res chain seq x y z
N MET A 1 -26.91 -47.28 -3.48
CA MET A 1 -26.25 -48.16 -2.52
C MET A 1 -24.74 -47.99 -2.66
N HIS A 2 -24.16 -46.95 -2.04
CA HIS A 2 -22.72 -46.88 -1.77
C HIS A 2 -22.53 -46.11 -0.46
N LYS A 3 -21.82 -46.77 0.45
CA LYS A 3 -21.70 -46.47 1.88
C LYS A 3 -20.72 -45.34 2.12
N TYR A 4 -21.07 -44.46 3.07
CA TYR A 4 -20.11 -43.71 3.87
C TYR A 4 -19.21 -44.70 4.60
N ASP A 5 -17.89 -44.53 4.49
CA ASP A 5 -16.96 -45.15 5.43
C ASP A 5 -16.16 -44.06 6.13
N ASN A 6 -16.34 -44.05 7.45
CA ASN A 6 -15.85 -43.07 8.39
C ASN A 6 -14.75 -43.79 9.17
N LYS A 7 -13.48 -43.51 8.87
CA LYS A 7 -12.35 -43.98 9.69
C LYS A 7 -11.45 -42.82 10.05
N VAL A 8 -11.83 -42.23 11.17
CA VAL A 8 -10.97 -41.56 12.13
C VAL A 8 -9.79 -42.49 12.44
N ASN A 9 -8.57 -42.03 12.21
CA ASN A 9 -7.39 -42.60 12.85
C ASN A 9 -6.65 -41.47 13.56
N VAL A 10 -6.89 -41.42 14.88
CA VAL A 10 -6.17 -40.61 15.84
C VAL A 10 -4.78 -41.24 15.97
N ASN A 11 -3.74 -40.50 15.63
CA ASN A 11 -2.41 -40.83 16.13
C ASN A 11 -1.72 -39.56 16.63
N CYS A 12 -1.66 -39.47 17.95
CA CYS A 12 -0.93 -38.49 18.72
C CYS A 12 0.55 -38.75 18.56
N CYS A 13 1.29 -37.80 18.00
CA CYS A 13 2.72 -37.62 18.25
C CYS A 13 2.94 -36.15 18.56
N SER A 14 3.17 -35.89 19.84
CA SER A 14 3.69 -34.65 20.40
C SER A 14 5.07 -34.36 19.82
N HIS A 15 5.18 -33.29 19.04
CA HIS A 15 6.44 -32.58 18.86
C HIS A 15 6.28 -31.18 19.44
N ASP A 16 6.98 -31.01 20.55
CA ASP A 16 7.21 -29.76 21.25
C ASP A 16 8.06 -28.88 20.34
N HIS A 17 7.43 -27.90 19.70
CA HIS A 17 8.12 -26.75 19.11
C HIS A 17 7.54 -25.52 19.76
N GLN A 18 8.24 -25.03 20.79
CA GLN A 18 8.18 -23.65 21.22
C GLN A 18 8.69 -22.77 20.07
N ASP A 19 7.82 -22.45 19.12
CA ASP A 19 8.04 -21.31 18.25
C ASP A 19 7.48 -20.08 18.99
N GLU A 20 8.38 -19.36 19.67
CA GLU A 20 8.15 -17.97 20.02
C GLU A 20 7.88 -17.21 18.71
N HIS A 21 6.60 -16.97 18.42
CA HIS A 21 6.17 -16.03 17.40
C HIS A 21 6.57 -14.62 17.84
N ASN A 22 7.83 -14.28 17.60
CA ASN A 22 8.29 -12.91 17.61
C ASN A 22 7.72 -12.25 16.34
N HIS A 23 6.55 -11.63 16.50
CA HIS A 23 5.95 -10.78 15.49
C HIS A 23 6.88 -9.60 15.24
N ASN A 24 7.81 -9.75 14.28
CA ASN A 24 8.41 -8.61 13.61
C ASN A 24 7.29 -7.93 12.83
N HIS A 25 6.66 -6.96 13.47
CA HIS A 25 6.00 -5.87 12.78
C HIS A 25 7.04 -5.24 11.86
N ASP A 26 6.91 -5.49 10.56
CA ASP A 26 7.46 -4.58 9.56
C ASP A 26 6.78 -3.23 9.84
N GLU A 27 7.49 -2.35 10.54
CA GLU A 27 7.07 -0.97 10.75
C GLU A 27 7.04 -0.25 9.40
N GLU A 28 5.95 -0.40 8.65
CA GLU A 28 5.52 0.61 7.71
C GLU A 28 5.19 1.86 8.52
N HIS A 29 6.16 2.78 8.61
CA HIS A 29 5.97 4.10 9.19
C HIS A 29 4.92 4.87 8.39
N ASP A 30 3.66 4.74 8.81
CA ASP A 30 2.54 5.53 8.33
C ASP A 30 2.60 6.91 9.00
N HIS A 31 3.33 7.84 8.38
CA HIS A 31 3.34 9.24 8.79
C HIS A 31 2.31 10.03 7.98
N ASP A 32 1.07 9.99 8.45
CA ASP A 32 0.00 10.92 8.08
C ASP A 32 0.25 12.28 8.74
N HIS A 33 1.04 13.17 8.11
CA HIS A 33 1.05 14.60 8.42
C HIS A 33 1.30 15.44 7.16
N GLY A 34 0.42 16.43 6.95
CA GLY A 34 0.32 17.24 5.74
C GLY A 34 1.57 18.03 5.33
N ASP A 35 1.59 18.36 4.03
CA ASP A 35 2.43 19.26 3.20
C ASP A 35 3.89 19.60 3.59
N ALA A 36 4.23 19.80 4.87
CA ALA A 36 5.60 20.07 5.32
C ALA A 36 6.53 18.84 5.24
N SER A 37 5.97 17.62 5.17
CA SER A 37 6.73 16.36 5.05
C SER A 37 7.26 16.10 3.64
N ALA A 38 6.53 16.55 2.61
CA ALA A 38 6.92 16.32 1.22
C ALA A 38 8.29 16.95 0.93
N PHE A 39 8.49 18.23 1.29
CA PHE A 39 9.75 18.93 1.04
C PHE A 39 10.95 18.32 1.78
N LYS A 40 10.76 17.84 3.02
CA LYS A 40 11.82 17.14 3.78
C LYS A 40 12.30 15.86 3.10
N THR A 41 11.41 15.21 2.35
CA THR A 41 11.73 13.96 1.63
C THR A 41 12.61 14.22 0.41
N TYR A 42 12.43 15.33 -0.31
CA TYR A 42 13.25 15.70 -1.46
C TYR A 42 14.55 16.44 -1.09
N LEU A 43 14.62 17.00 0.13
CA LEU A 43 15.73 17.85 0.57
C LEU A 43 17.11 17.19 0.41
N PRO A 44 17.35 15.92 0.79
CA PRO A 44 18.66 15.29 0.63
C PRO A 44 19.11 15.22 -0.84
N ALA A 45 18.19 14.86 -1.76
CA ALA A 45 18.50 14.78 -3.18
C ALA A 45 18.79 16.16 -3.79
N ILE A 46 18.02 17.18 -3.41
CA ILE A 46 18.23 18.57 -3.88
C ILE A 46 19.57 19.11 -3.38
N CYS A 47 19.90 18.90 -2.10
CA CYS A 47 21.19 19.30 -1.55
C CYS A 47 22.35 18.59 -2.25
N SER A 48 22.27 17.27 -2.42
CA SER A 48 23.30 16.50 -3.13
C SER A 48 23.45 16.91 -4.60
N LEU A 49 22.34 17.20 -5.31
CA LEU A 49 22.37 17.73 -6.67
C LEU A 49 23.06 19.10 -6.73
N ALA A 50 22.72 20.02 -5.82
CA ALA A 50 23.33 21.34 -5.78
C ALA A 50 24.84 21.26 -5.53
N PHE A 51 25.27 20.44 -4.55
CA PHE A 51 26.68 20.23 -4.26
C PHE A 51 27.43 19.54 -5.40
N LEU A 52 26.81 18.58 -6.09
CA LEU A 52 27.37 17.92 -7.27
C LEU A 52 27.61 18.93 -8.41
N LEU A 53 26.59 19.72 -8.76
CA LEU A 53 26.69 20.71 -9.84
C LEU A 53 27.71 21.80 -9.53
N LEU A 54 27.73 22.30 -8.29
CA LEU A 54 28.74 23.27 -7.83
C LEU A 54 30.15 22.66 -7.86
N GLY A 55 30.31 21.41 -7.42
CA GLY A 55 31.59 20.71 -7.46
C GLY A 55 32.12 20.55 -8.89
N ILE A 56 31.26 20.12 -9.83
CA ILE A 56 31.61 20.01 -11.25
C ILE A 56 31.98 21.37 -11.83
N ALA A 57 31.24 22.43 -11.47
CA ALA A 57 31.57 23.79 -11.90
C ALA A 57 32.94 24.24 -11.37
N PHE A 58 33.25 23.97 -10.10
CA PHE A 58 34.54 24.31 -9.51
C PHE A 58 35.72 23.54 -10.15
N ASP A 59 35.51 22.25 -10.46
CA ASP A 59 36.48 21.44 -11.23
C ASP A 59 36.68 22.00 -12.65
N TYR A 60 35.60 22.44 -13.32
CA TYR A 60 35.67 23.01 -14.68
C TYR A 60 36.40 24.35 -14.73
N PHE A 61 36.12 25.24 -13.77
CA PHE A 61 36.76 26.56 -13.69
C PHE A 61 38.16 26.54 -13.06
N LYS A 62 38.65 25.37 -12.61
CA LYS A 62 39.97 25.19 -12.00
C LYS A 62 40.27 26.20 -10.89
N LEU A 63 39.32 26.38 -9.97
CA LEU A 63 39.48 27.31 -8.86
C LEU A 63 40.58 26.81 -7.92
N SER A 64 41.51 27.69 -7.55
CA SER A 64 42.70 27.36 -6.74
C SER A 64 42.41 26.86 -5.32
N PHE A 65 41.19 27.08 -4.80
CA PHE A 65 40.77 26.53 -3.50
C PHE A 65 40.18 25.12 -3.59
N PHE A 66 39.88 24.64 -4.80
CA PHE A 66 39.20 23.37 -5.04
C PHE A 66 40.18 22.24 -5.39
N GLU A 67 41.25 22.13 -4.60
CA GLU A 67 42.21 21.03 -4.68
C GLU A 67 41.98 20.03 -3.53
N ASN A 68 42.73 18.92 -3.53
CA ASN A 68 42.74 17.99 -2.39
C ASN A 68 43.33 18.71 -1.16
N PRO A 69 42.71 18.64 0.03
CA PRO A 69 41.62 17.74 0.47
C PRO A 69 40.20 18.32 0.34
N VAL A 70 40.06 19.61 0.01
CA VAL A 70 38.77 20.32 -0.05
C VAL A 70 37.82 19.66 -1.04
N ARG A 71 38.34 19.27 -2.21
CA ARG A 71 37.61 18.54 -3.24
C ARG A 71 36.97 17.25 -2.71
N VAL A 72 37.73 16.46 -1.94
CA VAL A 72 37.26 15.19 -1.37
C VAL A 72 36.15 15.44 -0.37
N ILE A 73 36.35 16.38 0.56
CA ILE A 73 35.37 16.73 1.59
C ILE A 73 34.06 17.21 0.94
N TRP A 74 34.15 18.04 -0.12
CA TRP A 74 32.99 18.55 -0.83
C TRP A 74 32.14 17.44 -1.44
N TYR A 75 32.74 16.52 -2.20
CA TYR A 75 32.00 15.41 -2.79
C TYR A 75 31.53 14.40 -1.75
N LEU A 76 32.24 14.23 -0.64
CA LEU A 76 31.79 13.38 0.46
C LEU A 76 30.54 13.96 1.13
N LEU A 77 30.48 15.29 1.32
CA LEU A 77 29.27 15.99 1.78
C LEU A 77 28.11 15.85 0.78
N ALA A 78 28.39 15.84 -0.52
CA ALA A 78 27.39 15.57 -1.54
C ALA A 78 26.90 14.11 -1.54
N TYR A 79 27.79 13.15 -1.23
CA TYR A 79 27.53 11.72 -1.27
C TYR A 79 26.72 11.21 -0.07
N VAL A 80 27.10 11.61 1.15
CA VAL A 80 26.54 11.03 2.39
C VAL A 80 25.01 11.09 2.47
N PRO A 81 24.33 12.22 2.15
CA PRO A 81 22.86 12.30 2.27
C PRO A 81 22.11 11.30 1.39
N VAL A 82 22.60 11.05 0.17
CA VAL A 82 21.98 10.12 -0.79
C VAL A 82 22.46 8.68 -0.61
N ALA A 83 23.68 8.48 -0.12
CA ALA A 83 24.24 7.14 0.08
C ALA A 83 23.84 6.50 1.41
N TYR A 84 23.59 7.30 2.46
CA TYR A 84 23.23 6.78 3.78
C TYR A 84 22.04 5.80 3.79
N PRO A 85 20.87 6.10 3.19
CA PRO A 85 19.75 5.16 3.19
C PRO A 85 20.11 3.84 2.50
N VAL A 86 20.79 3.92 1.35
CA VAL A 86 21.22 2.76 0.56
C VAL A 86 22.21 1.90 1.33
N LEU A 87 23.24 2.50 1.91
CA LEU A 87 24.27 1.77 2.66
C LEU A 87 23.71 1.14 3.94
N LYS A 88 22.77 1.83 4.60
CA LYS A 88 22.05 1.28 5.75
C LYS A 88 21.24 0.03 5.35
N GLU A 89 20.57 0.08 4.21
CA GLU A 89 19.75 -1.02 3.69
C GLU A 89 20.61 -2.19 3.20
N ALA A 90 21.75 -1.90 2.55
CA ALA A 90 22.77 -2.91 2.23
C ALA A 90 23.26 -3.64 3.49
N PHE A 91 23.58 -2.91 4.56
CA PHE A 91 24.02 -3.52 5.81
C PHE A 91 22.91 -4.35 6.47
N SER A 92 21.67 -3.84 6.47
CA SER A 92 20.51 -4.55 7.02
C SER A 92 20.23 -5.86 6.27
N THR A 93 20.29 -5.85 4.94
CA THR A 93 20.05 -7.04 4.11
C THR A 93 21.13 -8.10 4.27
N ILE A 94 22.40 -7.68 4.34
CA ILE A 94 23.52 -8.58 4.67
C ILE A 94 23.32 -9.22 6.05
N ALA A 95 22.91 -8.44 7.06
CA ALA A 95 22.65 -8.96 8.40
C ALA A 95 21.51 -10.00 8.44
N LYS A 96 20.57 -9.92 7.49
CA LYS A 96 19.47 -10.89 7.31
C LYS A 96 19.86 -12.11 6.45
N GLY A 97 21.11 -12.21 6.01
CA GLY A 97 21.62 -13.31 5.19
C GLY A 97 21.40 -13.13 3.67
N GLU A 98 20.85 -12.00 3.23
CA GLU A 98 20.68 -11.66 1.82
C GLU A 98 21.85 -10.78 1.35
N ILE A 99 22.93 -11.42 0.90
CA ILE A 99 24.17 -10.73 0.54
C ILE A 99 24.09 -10.15 -0.88
N PHE A 100 23.48 -10.87 -1.82
CA PHE A 100 23.44 -10.49 -3.24
C PHE A 100 22.26 -9.56 -3.57
N THR A 101 22.26 -8.37 -2.98
CA THR A 101 21.26 -7.33 -3.22
C THR A 101 21.77 -6.21 -4.12
N GLU A 102 20.86 -5.48 -4.75
CA GLU A 102 21.19 -4.28 -5.54
C GLU A 102 21.82 -3.19 -4.68
N PHE A 103 21.40 -3.06 -3.43
CA PHE A 103 21.99 -2.13 -2.45
C PHE A 103 23.47 -2.43 -2.20
N LEU A 104 23.84 -3.71 -2.11
CA LEU A 104 25.23 -4.11 -1.97
C LEU A 104 26.03 -3.78 -3.24
N LEU A 105 25.52 -4.14 -4.42
CA LEU A 105 26.19 -3.86 -5.70
C LEU A 105 26.46 -2.35 -5.86
N MET A 106 25.44 -1.53 -5.64
CA MET A 106 25.53 -0.09 -5.77
C MET A 106 26.46 0.51 -4.72
N GLY A 107 26.37 0.06 -3.46
CA GLY A 107 27.27 0.49 -2.39
C GLY A 107 28.73 0.13 -2.67
N LEU A 108 29.03 -1.09 -3.12
CA LEU A 108 30.38 -1.51 -3.51
C LEU A 108 30.90 -0.69 -4.69
N ALA A 109 30.06 -0.45 -5.69
CA ALA A 109 30.43 0.30 -6.88
C ALA A 109 30.79 1.75 -6.56
N THR A 110 29.96 2.44 -5.77
CA THR A 110 30.19 3.85 -5.44
C THR A 110 31.29 4.04 -4.40
N VAL A 111 31.41 3.16 -3.40
CA VAL A 111 32.55 3.19 -2.47
C VAL A 111 33.86 2.89 -3.20
N GLY A 112 33.85 1.95 -4.15
CA GLY A 112 34.99 1.68 -5.03
C GLY A 112 35.35 2.88 -5.91
N ALA A 113 34.36 3.58 -6.47
CA ALA A 113 34.59 4.78 -7.27
C ALA A 113 35.19 5.92 -6.43
N LEU A 114 34.70 6.14 -5.21
CA LEU A 114 35.30 7.08 -4.25
C LEU A 114 36.76 6.73 -3.95
N ALA A 115 37.07 5.44 -3.75
CA ALA A 115 38.43 4.99 -3.49
C ALA A 115 39.40 5.19 -4.68
N LEU A 116 38.87 5.24 -5.91
CA LEU A 116 39.65 5.49 -7.12
C LEU A 116 39.89 6.97 -7.42
N GLY A 117 39.20 7.87 -6.71
CA GLY A 117 39.21 9.32 -6.93
C GLY A 117 38.13 9.82 -7.90
N GLU A 118 37.21 8.95 -8.30
CA GLU A 118 36.09 9.23 -9.21
C GLU A 118 34.86 9.68 -8.39
N TYR A 119 35.02 10.82 -7.71
CA TYR A 119 34.02 11.33 -6.76
C TYR A 119 32.71 11.80 -7.42
N PRO A 120 32.73 12.57 -8.54
CA PRO A 120 31.51 13.00 -9.21
C PRO A 120 30.62 11.82 -9.63
N GLU A 121 31.22 10.74 -10.13
CA GLU A 121 30.55 9.54 -10.60
C GLU A 121 29.83 8.82 -9.45
N ALA A 122 30.50 8.66 -8.31
CA ALA A 122 29.92 8.02 -7.13
C ALA A 122 28.68 8.79 -6.61
N VAL A 123 28.75 10.12 -6.58
CA VAL A 123 27.64 10.98 -6.17
C VAL A 123 26.51 10.92 -7.20
N ALA A 124 26.82 11.00 -8.49
CA ALA A 124 25.82 10.97 -9.56
C ALA A 124 25.01 9.67 -9.55
N VAL A 125 25.66 8.51 -9.40
CA VAL A 125 24.98 7.20 -9.34
C VAL A 125 23.97 7.15 -8.17
N MET A 126 24.40 7.52 -6.95
CA MET A 126 23.51 7.52 -5.79
C MET A 126 22.39 8.55 -5.91
N LEU A 127 22.67 9.70 -6.50
CA LEU A 127 21.68 10.74 -6.74
C LEU A 127 20.60 10.27 -7.72
N PHE A 128 20.97 9.69 -8.86
CA PHE A 128 20.01 9.18 -9.84
C PHE A 128 19.13 8.08 -9.26
N TYR A 129 19.71 7.17 -8.47
CA TYR A 129 18.95 6.17 -7.75
C TYR A 129 17.93 6.80 -6.79
N THR A 130 18.38 7.74 -5.96
CA THR A 130 17.51 8.42 -4.97
C THR A 130 16.36 9.15 -5.66
N VAL A 131 16.64 9.84 -6.77
CA VAL A 131 15.60 10.50 -7.56
C VAL A 131 14.58 9.48 -8.10
N GLY A 132 15.04 8.34 -8.61
CA GLY A 132 14.16 7.25 -9.05
C GLY A 132 13.24 6.74 -7.94
N GLU A 133 13.79 6.50 -6.75
CA GLU A 133 13.00 6.09 -5.58
C GLU A 133 12.00 7.14 -5.13
N LEU A 134 12.36 8.44 -5.19
CA LEU A 134 11.43 9.52 -4.88
C LEU A 134 10.25 9.55 -5.86
N PHE A 135 10.49 9.36 -7.15
CA PHE A 135 9.42 9.23 -8.15
C PHE A 135 8.53 8.00 -7.90
N GLN A 136 9.14 6.85 -7.55
CA GLN A 136 8.40 5.65 -7.18
C GLN A 136 7.50 5.90 -5.96
N GLY A 137 8.06 6.45 -4.88
CA GLY A 137 7.31 6.74 -3.66
C GLY A 137 6.15 7.71 -3.89
N ALA A 138 6.37 8.77 -4.69
CA ALA A 138 5.33 9.72 -5.06
C ALA A 138 4.17 9.05 -5.81
N ALA A 139 4.47 8.17 -6.77
CA ALA A 139 3.46 7.46 -7.55
C ALA A 139 2.66 6.47 -6.70
N VAL A 140 3.34 5.72 -5.82
CA VAL A 140 2.69 4.78 -4.89
C VAL A 140 1.78 5.53 -3.91
N SER A 141 2.26 6.64 -3.35
CA SER A 141 1.49 7.49 -2.44
C SER A 141 0.24 8.07 -3.11
N GLY A 142 0.38 8.56 -4.35
CA GLY A 142 -0.76 9.02 -5.16
C GLY A 142 -1.81 7.93 -5.38
N ALA A 143 -1.38 6.70 -5.69
CA ALA A 143 -2.29 5.56 -5.82
C ALA A 143 -3.00 5.23 -4.49
N LYS A 144 -2.26 5.19 -3.37
CA LYS A 144 -2.83 4.96 -2.03
C LYS A 144 -3.88 6.03 -1.66
N LYS A 145 -3.61 7.31 -1.98
CA LYS A 145 -4.55 8.41 -1.75
C LYS A 145 -5.86 8.24 -2.52
N ASN A 146 -5.80 7.87 -3.79
CA ASN A 146 -6.99 7.63 -4.62
C ASN A 146 -7.82 6.44 -4.11
N ILE A 147 -7.15 5.38 -3.67
CA ILE A 147 -7.82 4.23 -3.04
C ILE A 147 -8.52 4.66 -1.74
N LYS A 148 -7.84 5.41 -0.87
CA LYS A 148 -8.41 5.92 0.38
C LYS A 148 -9.65 6.79 0.11
N ALA A 149 -9.59 7.68 -0.87
CA ALA A 149 -10.72 8.54 -1.24
C ALA A 149 -11.98 7.78 -1.70
N LEU A 150 -11.81 6.62 -2.36
CA LEU A 150 -12.94 5.77 -2.76
C LEU A 150 -13.50 4.91 -1.61
N LEU A 151 -12.67 4.60 -0.61
CA LEU A 151 -13.03 3.74 0.51
C LEU A 151 -13.58 4.53 1.71
N ASP A 152 -13.23 5.81 1.84
CA ASP A 152 -13.60 6.63 2.99
C ASP A 152 -15.01 7.23 2.83
N VAL A 153 -16.01 6.36 2.98
CA VAL A 153 -17.44 6.71 3.04
C VAL A 153 -17.88 6.94 4.51
N ARG A 154 -16.91 7.00 5.43
CA ARG A 154 -17.12 6.98 6.88
C ARG A 154 -17.44 8.38 7.41
N PRO A 155 -18.28 8.47 8.46
CA PRO A 155 -18.40 9.69 9.23
C PRO A 155 -17.07 10.01 9.94
N GLU A 156 -16.53 11.20 9.73
CA GLU A 156 -15.34 11.69 10.46
C GLU A 156 -15.65 12.05 11.92
N THR A 157 -16.93 12.23 12.23
CA THR A 157 -17.43 12.65 13.53
C THR A 157 -18.60 11.78 13.97
N ALA A 158 -18.77 11.68 15.28
CA ALA A 158 -19.89 11.01 15.91
C ALA A 158 -20.33 11.80 17.14
N THR A 159 -21.64 11.83 17.39
CA THR A 159 -22.21 12.51 18.55
C THR A 159 -22.34 11.51 19.68
N VAL A 160 -21.57 11.68 20.75
CA VAL A 160 -21.58 10.80 21.94
C VAL A 160 -22.27 11.50 23.10
N PHE A 161 -23.05 10.75 23.87
CA PHE A 161 -23.68 11.21 25.10
C PHE A 161 -22.77 10.93 26.29
N ARG A 162 -22.21 11.99 26.90
CA ARG A 162 -21.34 11.93 28.09
C ARG A 162 -21.80 12.98 29.09
N GLU A 163 -21.84 12.63 30.38
CA GLU A 163 -22.12 13.57 31.47
C GLU A 163 -23.43 14.38 31.27
N GLY A 164 -24.45 13.77 30.67
CA GLY A 164 -25.73 14.42 30.42
C GLY A 164 -25.76 15.37 29.21
N LYS A 165 -24.69 15.43 28.40
CA LYS A 165 -24.61 16.28 27.20
C LYS A 165 -24.14 15.50 25.98
N TYR A 166 -24.60 15.94 24.82
CA TYR A 166 -24.14 15.46 23.52
C TYR A 166 -22.89 16.23 23.10
N THR A 167 -21.81 15.50 22.80
CA THR A 167 -20.54 16.06 22.35
C THR A 167 -20.12 15.42 21.03
N VAL A 168 -19.60 16.23 20.11
CA VAL A 168 -19.11 15.74 18.82
C VAL A 168 -17.64 15.36 18.97
N VAL A 169 -17.32 14.10 18.74
CA VAL A 169 -15.97 13.55 18.87
C VAL A 169 -15.61 12.70 17.65
N LYS A 170 -14.31 12.43 17.46
CA LYS A 170 -13.87 11.46 16.46
C LYS A 170 -14.28 10.05 16.88
N PRO A 171 -14.79 9.19 15.98
CA PRO A 171 -15.20 7.81 16.30
C PRO A 171 -14.11 6.97 16.99
N ALA A 172 -12.84 7.24 16.69
CA ALA A 172 -11.69 6.55 17.32
C ALA A 172 -11.56 6.80 18.84
N ASN A 173 -12.14 7.88 19.36
CA ASN A 173 -12.07 8.27 20.77
C ASN A 173 -13.30 7.80 21.59
N ILE A 174 -14.16 6.98 20.98
CA ILE A 174 -15.37 6.44 21.62
C ILE A 174 -15.08 5.04 22.13
N ALA A 175 -15.38 4.81 23.40
CA ALA A 175 -15.19 3.54 24.08
C ALA A 175 -16.42 2.62 23.93
N ILE A 176 -16.20 1.33 24.15
CA ILE A 176 -17.29 0.34 24.23
C ILE A 176 -18.20 0.69 25.42
N GLY A 177 -19.51 0.58 25.23
CA GLY A 177 -20.53 0.90 26.23
C GLY A 177 -20.97 2.37 26.23
N GLU A 178 -20.33 3.24 25.44
CA GLU A 178 -20.80 4.62 25.29
C GLU A 178 -22.00 4.70 24.35
N ILE A 179 -22.86 5.69 24.57
CA ILE A 179 -24.08 5.89 23.77
C ILE A 179 -23.80 6.95 22.71
N ILE A 180 -23.97 6.57 21.45
CA ILE A 180 -23.93 7.49 20.32
C ILE A 180 -25.34 7.80 19.84
N GLN A 181 -25.56 9.05 19.45
CA GLN A 181 -26.80 9.50 18.84
C GLN A 181 -26.63 9.58 17.33
N LEU A 182 -27.59 9.02 16.60
CA LEU A 182 -27.69 9.12 15.15
C LEU A 182 -28.99 9.84 14.78
N LYS A 183 -28.87 10.95 14.05
CA LYS A 183 -30.02 11.66 13.49
C LYS A 183 -30.50 11.01 12.20
N ALA A 184 -31.69 11.36 11.75
CA ALA A 184 -32.18 10.93 10.43
C ALA A 184 -31.25 11.45 9.33
N GLY A 185 -30.84 10.57 8.41
CA GLY A 185 -29.86 10.87 7.36
C GLY A 185 -28.39 10.71 7.78
N GLU A 186 -28.09 10.38 9.03
CA GLU A 186 -26.72 10.10 9.48
C GLU A 186 -26.37 8.62 9.36
N LYS A 187 -25.10 8.33 9.05
CA LYS A 187 -24.56 6.97 9.03
C LYS A 187 -24.02 6.60 10.40
N SER A 188 -24.21 5.36 10.81
CA SER A 188 -23.55 4.84 12.01
C SER A 188 -22.04 4.80 11.81
N SER A 189 -21.29 5.41 12.72
CA SER A 189 -19.82 5.44 12.71
C SER A 189 -19.19 4.20 13.35
N LEU A 190 -19.94 3.49 14.21
CA LEU A 190 -19.48 2.34 15.00
C LEU A 190 -20.52 1.21 15.00
N ASP A 191 -20.05 0.00 15.31
CA ASP A 191 -20.94 -1.14 15.56
C ASP A 191 -21.52 -1.01 16.97
N GLY A 192 -22.82 -1.21 17.12
CA GLY A 192 -23.52 -1.08 18.38
C GLY A 192 -24.86 -1.80 18.43
N VAL A 193 -25.60 -1.55 19.50
CA VAL A 193 -26.93 -2.11 19.76
C VAL A 193 -27.94 -0.97 19.86
N LEU A 194 -29.07 -1.11 19.18
CA LEU A 194 -30.12 -0.09 19.18
C LEU A 194 -30.82 -0.04 20.56
N LEU A 195 -30.85 1.15 21.18
CA LEU A 195 -31.56 1.38 22.44
C LEU A 195 -33.00 1.87 22.22
N THR A 196 -33.26 2.53 21.10
CA THR A 196 -34.59 2.99 20.67
C THR A 196 -35.46 1.83 20.20
N ASP A 197 -36.78 1.91 20.39
CA ASP A 197 -37.73 0.79 20.16
C ASP A 197 -37.63 0.14 18.77
N SER A 198 -37.56 0.95 17.71
CA SER A 198 -37.30 0.48 16.34
C SER A 198 -36.94 1.62 15.41
N ALA A 199 -36.10 1.39 14.40
CA ALA A 199 -35.83 2.34 13.32
C ALA A 199 -35.48 1.62 11.99
N SER A 200 -35.70 2.29 10.86
CA SER A 200 -35.31 1.80 9.54
C SER A 200 -33.91 2.25 9.16
N PHE A 201 -33.09 1.29 8.73
CA PHE A 201 -31.73 1.53 8.29
C PHE A 201 -31.54 1.05 6.85
N ASN A 202 -30.92 1.88 6.02
CA ASN A 202 -30.42 1.44 4.73
C ASN A 202 -29.10 0.68 4.94
N THR A 203 -29.05 -0.55 4.41
CA THR A 203 -27.92 -1.48 4.57
C THR A 203 -27.09 -1.66 3.29
N ALA A 204 -27.38 -0.90 2.23
CA ALA A 204 -26.77 -1.04 0.91
C ALA A 204 -25.23 -0.95 0.93
N ALA A 205 -24.66 -0.16 1.85
CA ALA A 205 -23.20 -0.05 2.00
C ALA A 205 -22.52 -1.34 2.48
N LEU A 206 -23.26 -2.26 3.11
CA LEU A 206 -22.75 -3.52 3.67
C LEU A 206 -23.25 -4.75 2.90
N THR A 207 -24.52 -4.77 2.51
CA THR A 207 -25.18 -5.92 1.89
C THR A 207 -25.38 -5.76 0.38
N GLY A 208 -25.29 -4.53 -0.15
CA GLY A 208 -25.67 -4.22 -1.53
C GLY A 208 -27.18 -4.20 -1.78
N GLU A 209 -27.99 -4.56 -0.79
CA GLU A 209 -29.45 -4.56 -0.91
C GLU A 209 -30.01 -3.16 -0.67
N SER A 210 -30.84 -2.67 -1.60
CA SER A 210 -31.43 -1.33 -1.53
C SER A 210 -32.65 -1.25 -0.61
N THR A 211 -33.23 -2.38 -0.22
CA THR A 211 -34.41 -2.43 0.66
C THR A 211 -34.00 -2.06 2.09
N PRO A 212 -34.60 -1.03 2.70
CA PRO A 212 -34.32 -0.69 4.10
C PRO A 212 -34.69 -1.83 5.05
N ARG A 213 -33.83 -2.08 6.02
CA ARG A 213 -34.07 -3.07 7.07
C ARG A 213 -34.58 -2.38 8.32
N LYS A 214 -35.72 -2.84 8.85
CA LYS A 214 -36.25 -2.39 10.13
C LYS A 214 -35.52 -3.11 11.27
N ILE A 215 -34.83 -2.35 12.11
CA ILE A 215 -34.07 -2.85 13.26
C ILE A 215 -34.85 -2.53 14.53
N LYS A 216 -35.01 -3.53 15.41
CA LYS A 216 -35.70 -3.40 16.70
C LYS A 216 -34.72 -3.15 17.84
N LYS A 217 -35.21 -2.65 18.97
CA LYS A 217 -34.44 -2.50 20.20
C LYS A 217 -33.73 -3.81 20.57
N GLY A 218 -32.45 -3.70 20.92
CA GLY A 218 -31.61 -4.86 21.26
C GLY A 218 -30.96 -5.54 20.05
N GLU A 219 -31.31 -5.16 18.82
CA GLU A 219 -30.65 -5.68 17.62
C GLU A 219 -29.41 -4.85 17.24
N GLN A 220 -28.52 -5.47 16.45
CA GLN A 220 -27.25 -4.87 16.06
C GLN A 220 -27.42 -3.82 14.96
N VAL A 221 -26.76 -2.67 15.16
CA VAL A 221 -26.55 -1.63 14.16
C VAL A 221 -25.07 -1.65 13.81
N LEU A 222 -24.74 -1.84 12.53
CA LEU A 222 -23.35 -1.93 12.06
C LEU A 222 -22.86 -0.58 11.54
N ALA A 223 -21.56 -0.34 11.65
CA ALA A 223 -20.93 0.83 11.05
C ALA A 223 -21.19 0.88 9.53
N GLY A 224 -21.58 2.05 9.02
CA GLY A 224 -21.93 2.30 7.63
C GLY A 224 -23.43 2.20 7.31
N MET A 225 -24.26 1.68 8.21
CA MET A 225 -25.73 1.73 8.05
C MET A 225 -26.23 3.16 8.12
N LEU A 226 -27.14 3.55 7.21
CA LEU A 226 -27.72 4.89 7.16
C LEU A 226 -29.09 4.89 7.85
N ASN A 227 -29.26 5.72 8.86
CA ASN A 227 -30.54 5.91 9.54
C ASN A 227 -31.50 6.74 8.67
N LEU A 228 -32.73 6.28 8.46
CA LEU A 228 -33.68 6.92 7.54
C LEU A 228 -34.74 7.78 8.22
N ASP A 229 -35.17 7.41 9.44
CA ASP A 229 -36.47 7.87 9.94
C ASP A 229 -36.38 8.95 11.02
N LYS A 230 -35.69 8.65 12.13
CA LYS A 230 -35.78 9.42 13.39
C LYS A 230 -34.48 9.38 14.17
N VAL A 231 -34.35 10.23 15.18
CA VAL A 231 -33.19 10.19 16.08
C VAL A 231 -33.19 8.88 16.86
N VAL A 232 -32.05 8.19 16.88
CA VAL A 232 -31.85 6.93 17.58
C VAL A 232 -30.60 6.97 18.43
N ASP A 233 -30.66 6.25 19.55
CA ASP A 233 -29.52 6.05 20.44
C ASP A 233 -29.01 4.62 20.26
N VAL A 234 -27.69 4.50 20.10
CA VAL A 234 -26.99 3.24 19.85
C VAL A 234 -25.88 3.10 20.89
N GLU A 235 -25.87 1.99 21.62
CA GLU A 235 -24.80 1.65 22.54
C GLU A 235 -23.65 0.98 21.79
N VAL A 236 -22.44 1.53 21.90
CA VAL A 236 -21.27 1.04 21.17
C VAL A 236 -20.86 -0.34 21.68
N SER A 237 -20.78 -1.30 20.76
CA SER A 237 -20.44 -2.70 21.06
C SER A 237 -19.00 -3.06 20.74
N LYS A 238 -18.35 -2.32 19.82
CA LYS A 238 -16.96 -2.56 19.39
C LYS A 238 -16.19 -1.25 19.26
N LYS A 239 -14.86 -1.35 19.39
CA LYS A 239 -13.94 -0.25 19.08
C LYS A 239 -13.97 0.07 17.58
N PHE A 240 -13.58 1.29 17.24
CA PHE A 240 -13.53 1.77 15.86
C PHE A 240 -12.73 0.86 14.91
N ALA A 241 -11.56 0.39 15.35
CA ALA A 241 -10.71 -0.52 14.58
C ALA A 241 -11.38 -1.87 14.28
N ASP A 242 -12.27 -2.34 15.16
CA ASP A 242 -12.91 -3.65 15.06
C ASP A 242 -14.31 -3.62 14.45
N SER A 243 -14.78 -2.43 14.05
CA SER A 243 -16.11 -2.26 13.42
C SER A 243 -16.21 -3.04 12.11
N ALA A 244 -17.43 -3.45 11.73
CA ALA A 244 -17.65 -4.23 10.52
C ALA A 244 -17.07 -3.55 9.27
N LEU A 245 -17.26 -2.23 9.16
CA LEU A 245 -16.69 -1.44 8.08
C LEU A 245 -15.17 -1.38 8.15
N SER A 246 -14.54 -1.27 9.34
CA SER A 246 -13.07 -1.35 9.52
C SER A 246 -12.50 -2.67 9.11
N ARG A 247 -13.13 -3.77 9.49
CA ARG A 247 -12.71 -5.09 9.02
C ARG A 247 -12.89 -5.24 7.52
N ILE A 248 -13.96 -4.71 6.92
CA ILE A 248 -14.13 -4.71 5.46
C ILE A 248 -13.02 -3.89 4.78
N LEU A 249 -12.72 -2.69 5.27
CA LEU A 249 -11.64 -1.87 4.71
C LEU A 249 -10.28 -2.53 4.88
N GLU A 250 -9.99 -3.08 6.06
CA GLU A 250 -8.76 -3.81 6.34
C GLU A 250 -8.66 -5.07 5.47
N MET A 251 -9.75 -5.82 5.25
CA MET A 251 -9.79 -6.96 4.33
C MET A 251 -9.58 -6.53 2.87
N VAL A 252 -10.11 -5.39 2.46
CA VAL A 252 -9.91 -4.83 1.11
C VAL A 252 -8.47 -4.34 0.94
N GLN A 253 -7.94 -3.63 1.93
CA GLN A 253 -6.57 -3.13 1.94
C GLN A 253 -5.55 -4.28 2.01
N SER A 254 -5.76 -5.26 2.88
CA SER A 254 -4.93 -6.47 2.97
C SER A 254 -5.03 -7.35 1.72
N ALA A 255 -6.19 -7.45 1.07
CA ALA A 255 -6.32 -8.12 -0.22
C ALA A 255 -5.50 -7.45 -1.33
N THR A 256 -5.25 -6.13 -1.20
CA THR A 256 -4.43 -5.32 -2.12
C THR A 256 -2.94 -5.72 -2.08
N SER A 257 -2.50 -6.46 -1.06
CA SER A 257 -1.12 -6.97 -0.96
C SER A 257 -0.81 -8.14 -1.92
N ARG A 258 -1.79 -8.63 -2.70
CA ARG A 258 -1.55 -9.73 -3.66
C ARG A 258 -0.76 -9.25 -4.88
N LYS A 259 0.55 -9.44 -4.77
CA LYS A 259 1.55 -9.20 -5.81
C LYS A 259 1.27 -9.97 -7.10
N ALA A 260 1.43 -9.28 -8.22
CA ALA A 260 1.27 -9.84 -9.55
C ALA A 260 2.33 -10.93 -9.83
N LYS A 261 2.03 -11.86 -10.75
CA LYS A 261 3.00 -12.90 -11.14
C LYS A 261 4.26 -12.28 -11.75
N THR A 262 4.10 -11.19 -12.51
CA THR A 262 5.20 -10.40 -13.08
C THR A 262 6.08 -9.77 -12.01
N GLU A 263 5.48 -9.28 -10.91
CA GLU A 263 6.21 -8.73 -9.76
C GLU A 263 7.00 -9.82 -9.00
N LEU A 264 6.44 -11.03 -8.88
CA LEU A 264 7.15 -12.16 -8.28
C LEU A 264 8.27 -12.70 -9.19
N PHE A 265 8.09 -12.62 -10.51
CA PHE A 265 9.11 -13.01 -11.48
C PHE A 265 10.34 -12.11 -11.37
N ILE A 266 10.17 -10.79 -11.29
CA ILE A 266 11.31 -9.87 -11.21
C ILE A 266 12.14 -10.07 -9.94
N ARG A 267 11.50 -10.40 -8.81
CA ARG A 267 12.21 -10.77 -7.56
C ARG A 267 13.06 -12.03 -7.74
N LYS A 268 12.54 -13.05 -8.43
CA LYS A 268 13.31 -14.28 -8.74
C LYS A 268 14.45 -14.00 -9.71
N PHE A 269 14.20 -13.17 -10.72
CA PHE A 269 15.21 -12.72 -11.67
C PHE A 269 16.37 -12.03 -10.95
N ALA A 270 16.09 -11.04 -10.08
CA ALA A 270 17.11 -10.33 -9.32
C ALA A 270 17.98 -11.28 -8.46
N LYS A 271 17.36 -12.27 -7.81
CA LYS A 271 18.07 -13.26 -6.99
C LYS A 271 19.07 -14.12 -7.77
N ILE A 272 18.86 -14.32 -9.06
CA ILE A 272 19.75 -15.09 -9.95
C ILE A 272 20.73 -14.15 -10.66
N TYR A 273 20.25 -12.99 -11.11
CA TYR A 273 21.01 -12.02 -11.89
C TYR A 273 22.13 -11.36 -11.06
N THR A 274 21.82 -10.90 -9.86
CA THR A 274 22.78 -10.19 -8.97
C THR A 274 24.05 -10.99 -8.66
N PRO A 275 23.99 -12.28 -8.24
CA PRO A 275 25.21 -13.05 -7.98
C PRO A 275 26.01 -13.27 -9.27
N ILE A 276 25.36 -13.52 -10.40
CA ILE A 276 26.06 -13.70 -11.70
C ILE A 276 26.85 -12.44 -12.05
N VAL A 277 26.23 -11.27 -11.98
CA VAL A 277 26.88 -9.98 -12.24
C VAL A 277 28.03 -9.73 -11.28
N PHE A 278 27.86 -10.02 -10.00
CA PHE A 278 28.93 -9.88 -9.01
C PHE A 278 30.15 -10.74 -9.36
N PHE A 279 29.95 -12.03 -9.67
CA PHE A 279 31.05 -12.92 -10.05
C PHE A 279 31.70 -12.52 -11.38
N LEU A 280 30.92 -12.00 -12.34
CA LEU A 280 31.46 -11.46 -13.59
C LEU A 280 32.32 -10.21 -13.35
N ALA A 281 31.91 -9.34 -12.42
CA ALA A 281 32.70 -8.16 -12.04
C ALA A 281 34.03 -8.59 -11.39
N VAL A 282 34.00 -9.54 -10.47
CA VAL A 282 35.21 -10.14 -9.88
C VAL A 282 36.09 -10.78 -10.96
N ALA A 283 35.49 -11.52 -11.89
CA ALA A 283 36.20 -12.13 -13.00
C ALA A 283 36.84 -11.08 -13.93
N LEU A 284 36.22 -9.91 -14.15
CA LEU A 284 36.81 -8.80 -14.90
C LEU A 284 38.08 -8.23 -14.26
N ILE A 285 38.22 -8.33 -12.94
CA ILE A 285 39.45 -7.91 -12.25
C ILE A 285 40.52 -9.01 -12.37
N ILE A 286 40.13 -10.27 -12.18
CA ILE A 286 41.06 -11.39 -12.02
C ILE A 286 41.53 -11.96 -13.37
N LEU A 287 40.64 -12.19 -14.32
CA LEU A 287 40.98 -12.86 -15.59
C LEU A 287 42.06 -12.12 -16.40
N PRO A 288 42.01 -10.79 -16.58
CA PRO A 288 43.02 -10.09 -17.37
C PRO A 288 44.43 -10.18 -16.80
N CYS A 289 44.58 -10.48 -15.50
CA CYS A 289 45.88 -10.70 -14.86
C CYS A 289 46.65 -11.87 -15.50
N PHE A 290 45.96 -12.85 -16.10
CA PHE A 290 46.58 -14.01 -16.74
C PHE A 290 46.93 -13.83 -18.22
N PHE A 291 46.32 -12.84 -18.90
CA PHE A 291 46.42 -12.69 -20.36
C PHE A 291 47.05 -11.37 -20.82
N VAL A 292 47.07 -10.35 -19.95
CA VAL A 292 47.55 -8.99 -20.30
C VAL A 292 48.92 -8.77 -19.67
N ALA A 293 49.93 -8.49 -20.51
CA ALA A 293 51.31 -8.25 -20.06
C ALA A 293 51.45 -6.99 -19.18
N ASP A 294 50.77 -5.89 -19.53
CA ASP A 294 50.79 -4.63 -18.78
C ASP A 294 49.53 -4.48 -17.89
N TYR A 295 49.35 -5.41 -16.95
CA TYR A 295 48.20 -5.38 -16.06
C TYR A 295 48.24 -4.19 -15.09
N GLN A 296 47.28 -3.26 -15.25
CA GLN A 296 47.06 -2.17 -14.32
C GLN A 296 45.81 -2.42 -13.47
N PHE A 297 46.00 -2.78 -12.20
CA PHE A 297 44.91 -3.07 -11.27
C PHE A 297 43.88 -1.93 -11.20
N LYS A 298 44.33 -0.68 -11.11
CA LYS A 298 43.46 0.51 -11.02
C LYS A 298 42.48 0.58 -12.20
N THR A 299 42.96 0.28 -13.40
CA THR A 299 42.19 0.35 -14.64
C THR A 299 41.15 -0.77 -14.72
N TRP A 300 41.51 -2.00 -14.34
CA TRP A 300 40.58 -3.13 -14.33
C TRP A 300 39.56 -3.05 -13.19
N LEU A 301 39.96 -2.52 -12.04
CA LEU A 301 39.04 -2.20 -10.95
C LEU A 301 38.03 -1.12 -11.38
N TYR A 302 38.49 -0.03 -12.01
CA TYR A 302 37.60 1.00 -12.58
C TYR A 302 36.59 0.40 -13.55
N ARG A 303 37.05 -0.42 -14.52
CA ARG A 303 36.18 -1.11 -15.49
C ARG A 303 35.17 -2.03 -14.81
N SER A 304 35.59 -2.77 -13.79
CA SER A 304 34.69 -3.64 -13.01
C SER A 304 33.63 -2.85 -12.26
N LEU A 305 33.97 -1.71 -11.68
CA LEU A 305 33.02 -0.85 -10.97
C LEU A 305 32.01 -0.23 -11.95
N VAL A 306 32.49 0.26 -13.10
CA VAL A 306 31.61 0.74 -14.18
C VAL A 306 30.66 -0.37 -14.65
N PHE A 307 31.17 -1.60 -14.82
CA PHE A 307 30.35 -2.76 -15.16
C PHE A 307 29.27 -3.05 -14.11
N LEU A 308 29.62 -2.99 -12.81
CA LEU A 308 28.66 -3.18 -11.72
C LEU A 308 27.53 -2.15 -11.75
N VAL A 309 27.87 -0.87 -11.94
CA VAL A 309 26.87 0.23 -12.02
C VAL A 309 25.93 0.01 -13.21
N ILE A 310 26.48 -0.22 -14.41
CA ILE A 310 25.69 -0.39 -15.64
C ILE A 310 24.82 -1.64 -15.57
N SER A 311 25.29 -2.66 -14.88
CA SER A 311 24.54 -3.91 -14.70
C SER A 311 23.40 -3.78 -13.70
N CYS A 312 23.23 -2.69 -12.93
CA CYS A 312 22.07 -2.60 -12.05
C CYS A 312 20.77 -2.65 -12.87
N PRO A 313 19.89 -3.65 -12.67
CA PRO A 313 18.60 -3.71 -13.35
C PRO A 313 17.57 -2.78 -12.67
N CYS A 314 18.03 -1.72 -12.01
CA CYS A 314 17.25 -0.79 -11.19
C CYS A 314 15.98 -0.31 -11.93
N ALA A 315 16.13 0.14 -13.19
CA ALA A 315 15.00 0.60 -13.99
C ALA A 315 13.97 -0.51 -14.29
N LEU A 316 14.44 -1.73 -14.56
CA LEU A 316 13.57 -2.88 -14.82
C LEU A 316 12.78 -3.25 -13.56
N VAL A 317 13.47 -3.30 -12.41
CA VAL A 317 12.87 -3.65 -11.11
C VAL A 317 11.80 -2.65 -10.69
N ILE A 318 12.06 -1.35 -10.85
CA ILE A 318 11.14 -0.27 -10.49
C ILE A 318 9.96 -0.16 -11.47
N SER A 319 10.17 -0.43 -12.77
CA SER A 319 9.16 -0.23 -13.81
C SER A 319 7.87 -1.02 -13.61
N ILE A 320 7.98 -2.25 -13.09
CA ILE A 320 6.87 -3.19 -12.92
C ILE A 320 5.91 -2.74 -11.80
N PRO A 321 6.36 -2.59 -10.52
CA PRO A 321 5.48 -2.12 -9.46
C PRO A 321 4.94 -0.73 -9.77
N LEU A 322 5.76 0.18 -10.32
CA LEU A 322 5.31 1.51 -10.72
C LEU A 322 4.19 1.46 -11.77
N GLY A 323 4.32 0.59 -12.78
CA GLY A 323 3.27 0.36 -13.77
C GLY A 323 1.96 -0.15 -13.16
N TYR A 324 2.03 -1.09 -12.22
CA TYR A 324 0.86 -1.58 -11.50
C TYR A 324 0.23 -0.51 -10.62
N PHE A 325 1.01 0.22 -9.82
CA PHE A 325 0.49 1.30 -8.97
C PHE A 325 -0.10 2.44 -9.80
N GLY A 326 0.52 2.79 -10.92
CA GLY A 326 -0.02 3.74 -11.89
C GLY A 326 -1.37 3.27 -12.46
N GLY A 327 -1.47 1.99 -12.84
CA GLY A 327 -2.72 1.40 -13.33
C GLY A 327 -3.83 1.36 -12.27
N ILE A 328 -3.52 0.95 -11.04
CA ILE A 328 -4.47 0.93 -9.92
C ILE A 328 -4.91 2.36 -9.59
N GLY A 329 -3.97 3.31 -9.55
CA GLY A 329 -4.22 4.71 -9.27
C GLY A 329 -5.12 5.36 -10.32
N ALA A 330 -4.88 5.07 -11.60
CA ALA A 330 -5.71 5.53 -12.72
C ALA A 330 -7.10 4.91 -12.72
N GLY A 331 -7.22 3.60 -12.46
CA GLY A 331 -8.52 2.93 -12.31
C GLY A 331 -9.33 3.55 -11.16
N SER A 332 -8.67 3.75 -10.02
CA SER A 332 -9.29 4.35 -8.82
C SER A 332 -9.76 5.78 -9.08
N ALA A 333 -8.97 6.59 -9.79
CA ALA A 333 -9.38 7.95 -10.18
C ALA A 333 -10.64 7.97 -11.08
N ASN A 334 -10.94 6.86 -11.76
CA ASN A 334 -12.13 6.68 -12.61
C ASN A 334 -13.22 5.83 -11.91
N GLY A 335 -13.15 5.63 -10.60
CA GLY A 335 -14.14 4.86 -9.84
C GLY A 335 -14.06 3.34 -10.00
N ILE A 336 -12.97 2.82 -10.57
CA ILE A 336 -12.71 1.38 -10.74
C ILE A 336 -11.69 0.93 -9.69
N LEU A 337 -12.17 0.24 -8.65
CA LEU A 337 -11.31 -0.21 -7.56
C LEU A 337 -10.70 -1.60 -7.86
N PHE A 338 -9.39 -1.63 -8.11
CA PHE A 338 -8.63 -2.87 -8.20
C PHE A 338 -8.11 -3.29 -6.81
N LYS A 339 -8.50 -4.48 -6.36
CA LYS A 339 -8.08 -5.04 -5.05
C LYS A 339 -6.65 -5.60 -5.04
N GLY A 340 -5.75 -5.11 -5.89
CA GLY A 340 -4.35 -5.58 -5.98
C GLY A 340 -3.81 -5.67 -7.42
N SER A 341 -2.47 -5.70 -7.55
CA SER A 341 -1.77 -5.72 -8.84
C SER A 341 -2.05 -7.00 -9.65
N SER A 342 -2.24 -8.14 -8.98
CA SER A 342 -2.61 -9.40 -9.63
C SER A 342 -3.93 -9.34 -10.42
N PHE A 343 -4.89 -8.51 -10.01
CA PHE A 343 -6.16 -8.36 -10.72
C PHE A 343 -6.01 -7.59 -12.05
N LEU A 344 -5.01 -6.73 -12.16
CA LEU A 344 -4.67 -6.08 -13.44
C LEU A 344 -4.11 -7.07 -14.46
N ASP A 345 -3.40 -8.12 -14.02
CA ASP A 345 -3.01 -9.20 -14.94
C ASP A 345 -4.23 -10.03 -15.34
N ILE A 346 -5.07 -10.40 -14.37
CA ILE A 346 -6.24 -11.27 -14.62
C ILE A 346 -7.22 -10.61 -15.58
N ILE A 347 -7.49 -9.30 -15.43
CA ILE A 347 -8.47 -8.61 -16.29
C ILE A 347 -8.08 -8.64 -17.78
N THR A 348 -6.78 -8.66 -18.10
CA THR A 348 -6.28 -8.80 -19.48
C THR A 348 -6.55 -10.18 -20.08
N GLN A 349 -6.82 -11.18 -19.24
CA GLN A 349 -7.06 -12.57 -19.65
C GLN A 349 -8.56 -12.93 -19.69
N ILE A 350 -9.44 -12.03 -19.24
CA ILE A 350 -10.88 -12.27 -19.22
C ILE A 350 -11.41 -12.32 -20.66
N LYS A 351 -12.09 -13.43 -21.00
CA LYS A 351 -12.74 -13.63 -22.30
C LYS A 351 -14.27 -13.60 -22.22
N THR A 352 -14.81 -13.77 -21.03
CA THR A 352 -16.25 -13.91 -20.80
C THR A 352 -16.61 -13.17 -19.52
N VAL A 353 -17.61 -12.31 -19.60
CA VAL A 353 -18.15 -11.56 -18.46
C VAL A 353 -19.57 -12.05 -18.21
N VAL A 354 -19.80 -12.60 -17.02
CA VAL A 354 -21.14 -12.97 -16.54
C VAL A 354 -21.54 -11.92 -15.52
N MET A 355 -22.67 -11.26 -15.75
CA MET A 355 -23.15 -10.17 -14.90
C MET A 355 -24.38 -10.64 -14.12
N ASP A 356 -24.43 -10.27 -12.84
CA ASP A 356 -25.68 -10.37 -12.09
C ASP A 356 -26.67 -9.33 -12.61
N LYS A 357 -27.97 -9.60 -12.51
CA LYS A 357 -29.00 -8.68 -13.00
C LYS A 357 -29.29 -7.59 -11.99
N THR A 358 -29.65 -7.98 -10.77
CA THR A 358 -30.18 -7.06 -9.76
C THR A 358 -29.05 -6.29 -9.10
N GLY A 359 -29.10 -4.96 -9.08
CA GLY A 359 -28.06 -4.12 -8.46
C GLY A 359 -26.77 -3.96 -9.27
N THR A 360 -26.58 -4.73 -10.35
CA THR A 360 -25.48 -4.55 -11.32
C THR A 360 -26.01 -3.98 -12.64
N LEU A 361 -26.95 -4.66 -13.31
CA LEU A 361 -27.60 -4.15 -14.53
C LEU A 361 -28.82 -3.26 -14.22
N THR A 362 -29.43 -3.43 -13.05
CA THR A 362 -30.58 -2.64 -12.60
C THR A 362 -30.22 -1.81 -11.37
N HIS A 363 -30.97 -0.73 -11.14
CA HIS A 363 -30.78 0.13 -9.96
C HIS A 363 -31.12 -0.53 -8.62
N GLY A 364 -31.59 -1.79 -8.59
CA GLY A 364 -32.01 -2.47 -7.34
C GLY A 364 -33.27 -1.90 -6.69
N VAL A 365 -33.90 -0.88 -7.29
CA VAL A 365 -35.15 -0.29 -6.83
C VAL A 365 -36.31 -0.87 -7.63
N PHE A 366 -37.21 -1.56 -6.95
CA PHE A 366 -38.41 -2.12 -7.56
C PHE A 366 -39.52 -1.08 -7.57
N ASN A 367 -39.99 -0.74 -8.77
CA ASN A 367 -41.15 0.12 -8.97
C ASN A 367 -42.28 -0.68 -9.59
N VAL A 368 -43.49 -0.51 -9.04
CA VAL A 368 -44.71 -1.06 -9.62
C VAL A 368 -44.97 -0.36 -10.96
N LYS A 369 -44.81 -1.09 -12.07
CA LYS A 369 -45.01 -0.54 -13.42
C LYS A 369 -46.46 -0.64 -13.90
N THR A 370 -47.17 -1.68 -13.51
CA THR A 370 -48.50 -1.96 -14.03
C THR A 370 -49.28 -2.72 -12.99
N ILE A 371 -50.50 -2.27 -12.74
CA ILE A 371 -51.45 -2.92 -11.85
C ILE A 371 -52.57 -3.45 -12.73
N LYS A 372 -52.78 -4.77 -12.71
CA LYS A 372 -53.92 -5.42 -13.36
C LYS A 372 -54.80 -6.01 -12.27
N THR A 373 -55.90 -5.34 -11.99
CA THR A 373 -56.85 -5.74 -10.95
C THR A 373 -58.28 -5.72 -11.50
N ALA A 374 -59.12 -6.61 -10.98
CA ALA A 374 -60.57 -6.59 -11.22
C ALA A 374 -61.32 -5.65 -10.24
N LEU A 375 -60.63 -5.21 -9.18
CA LEU A 375 -61.12 -4.27 -8.18
C LEU A 375 -60.77 -2.84 -8.59
N GLN A 376 -61.46 -1.86 -7.99
CA GLN A 376 -61.07 -0.46 -8.13
C GLN A 376 -59.68 -0.22 -7.51
N GLU A 377 -58.80 0.53 -8.19
CA GLU A 377 -57.38 0.67 -7.79
C GLU A 377 -57.20 1.11 -6.33
N ASP A 378 -58.00 2.06 -5.84
CA ASP A 378 -57.92 2.56 -4.46
C ASP A 378 -58.24 1.49 -3.42
N GLU A 379 -59.17 0.58 -3.74
CA GLU A 379 -59.54 -0.53 -2.85
C GLU A 379 -58.46 -1.62 -2.86
N PHE A 380 -57.93 -1.93 -4.05
CA PHE A 380 -56.82 -2.87 -4.21
C PHE A 380 -55.57 -2.40 -3.45
N PHE A 381 -55.22 -1.12 -3.53
CA PHE A 381 -54.07 -0.58 -2.81
C PHE A 381 -54.23 -0.65 -1.28
N LYS A 382 -55.43 -0.46 -0.75
CA LYS A 382 -55.68 -0.62 0.70
C LYS A 382 -55.41 -2.04 1.18
N TYR A 383 -55.86 -3.04 0.42
CA TYR A 383 -55.58 -4.44 0.75
C TYR A 383 -54.11 -4.80 0.56
N LEU A 384 -53.49 -4.37 -0.55
CA LEU A 384 -52.07 -4.62 -0.83
C LEU A 384 -51.17 -4.02 0.26
N ALA A 385 -51.40 -2.75 0.62
CA ALA A 385 -50.64 -2.08 1.66
C ALA A 385 -50.80 -2.78 3.02
N SER A 386 -51.98 -3.33 3.31
CA SER A 386 -52.24 -4.05 4.56
C SER A 386 -51.61 -5.45 4.59
N ALA A 387 -51.32 -6.05 3.44
CA ALA A 387 -50.68 -7.38 3.34
C ALA A 387 -49.15 -7.30 3.32
N GLU A 388 -48.58 -6.21 2.79
CA GLU A 388 -47.13 -5.99 2.64
C GLU A 388 -46.53 -5.09 3.76
N SER A 389 -47.34 -4.61 4.71
CA SER A 389 -46.88 -3.84 5.89
C SER A 389 -46.57 -4.72 7.09
#